data_AF-A0A143B5W5-F1
#
_entry.id   AF-A0A143B5W5-F1
#
_cell.length_a   1.000
_cell.length_b   1.000
_cell.length_c   1.000
_cell.angle_alpha   90.00
_cell.angle_beta   90.00
_cell.angle_gamma   90.00
#
_symmetry.space_group_name_H-M   'P 1'
#
loop_
_entity.id
_entity.type
_entity.pdbx_description
1 polymer ?
#
loop_
_entity_poly.entity_id
_entity_poly.type
_entity_poly.pdbx_seq_one_letter_code
_entity_poly.pdbx_strand_id
1 'polypeptide(L)' 'MECPICKNSHHVEIDTHSDGFAENLQECGLCGALWTIENSKNVLIHGSTLPCAANS' A
#
# COMPACT_ATOMS: atom_id res chain seq x y z
N MET A 1 -7.41 1.84 5.30
CA MET A 1 -6.27 2.78 5.20
C MET A 1 -6.26 3.36 3.81
N GLU A 2 -5.93 4.64 3.68
CA GLU A 2 -5.95 5.34 2.40
C GLU A 2 -4.60 5.20 1.71
N CYS A 3 -4.57 4.78 0.45
CA CYS A 3 -3.34 4.71 -0.32
C CYS A 3 -2.72 6.12 -0.45
N PRO A 4 -1.44 6.33 -0.10
CA PRO A 4 -0.81 7.65 -0.20
C PRO A 4 -0.65 8.14 -1.66
N ILE A 5 -0.83 7.25 -2.65
CA ILE A 5 -0.71 7.59 -4.07
C ILE A 5 -2.06 7.94 -4.68
N CYS A 6 -3.00 7.00 -4.71
CA CYS A 6 -4.30 7.21 -5.35
C CYS A 6 -5.40 7.69 -4.41
N LYS A 7 -5.09 7.85 -3.12
CA LYS A 7 -6.05 8.17 -2.05
C LYS A 7 -7.25 7.25 -1.97
N ASN A 8 -7.09 6.02 -2.46
CA ASN A 8 -8.16 5.06 -2.48
C ASN A 8 -8.04 4.08 -1.31
N SER A 9 -9.18 3.73 -0.73
CA SER A 9 -9.26 2.90 0.49
C SER A 9 -9.68 1.46 0.21
N HIS A 10 -9.88 1.09 -1.05
CA HIS A 10 -10.74 -0.04 -1.42
C HIS A 10 -10.09 -1.43 -1.35
N HIS A 11 -8.76 -1.52 -1.33
CA HIS A 11 -8.08 -2.81 -1.21
C HIS A 11 -6.67 -2.55 -0.67
N VAL A 12 -6.55 -2.59 0.65
CA VAL A 12 -5.25 -2.60 1.31
C VAL A 12 -5.13 -3.97 1.96
N GLU A 13 -4.36 -4.85 1.33
CA GLU A 13 -4.14 -6.20 1.82
C GLU A 13 -2.95 -6.17 2.79
N ILE A 14 -3.19 -6.73 3.98
CA ILE A 14 -2.19 -6.87 5.03
C ILE A 14 -1.75 -8.33 4.99
N ASP A 15 -0.57 -8.60 4.42
CA ASP A 15 -0.02 -9.95 4.44
C ASP A 15 0.60 -10.22 5.81
N THR A 16 -0.18 -10.86 6.68
CA THR A 16 0.23 -11.22 8.04
C THR A 16 0.67 -12.69 8.11
N HIS A 17 1.39 -13.19 7.09
CA HIS A 17 1.72 -14.62 6.99
C HIS A 17 3.16 -14.90 6.55
N SER A 18 4.15 -14.42 7.32
CA SER A 18 5.43 -15.14 7.52
C SER A 18 6.33 -14.43 8.55
N ASP A 19 6.63 -15.14 9.63
CA ASP A 19 7.81 -15.00 10.49
C ASP A 19 8.41 -13.59 10.67
N GLY A 20 7.69 -12.72 11.39
CA GLY A 20 8.29 -11.69 12.25
C GLY A 20 8.96 -10.46 11.62
N PHE A 21 8.99 -10.33 10.28
CA PHE A 21 9.67 -9.19 9.63
C PHE A 21 8.76 -8.28 8.79
N ALA A 22 7.52 -8.68 8.52
CA ALA A 22 6.65 -8.00 7.55
C ALA A 22 5.25 -7.65 8.09
N GLU A 23 5.07 -7.50 9.41
CA GLU A 23 3.75 -7.30 10.05
C GLU A 23 2.99 -6.01 9.67
N ASN A 24 3.51 -5.16 8.78
CA ASN A 24 2.92 -3.87 8.44
C ASN A 24 2.97 -3.51 6.94
N LEU A 25 3.26 -4.46 6.05
CA LEU A 25 3.30 -4.18 4.61
C LEU A 25 1.87 -4.02 4.07
N GLN A 26 1.64 -2.95 3.34
CA GLN A 26 0.36 -2.55 2.76
C GLN A 26 0.54 -2.42 1.25
N GLU A 27 -0.28 -3.15 0.49
CA GLU A 27 -0.35 -3.02 -0.96
C GLU A 27 -1.68 -2.39 -1.38
N CYS A 28 -1.65 -1.42 -2.29
CA CYS A 28 -2.87 -0.93 -2.92
C CYS A 28 -3.23 -1.80 -4.13
N GLY A 29 -4.35 -2.51 -4.07
CA GLY A 29 -4.86 -3.31 -5.20
C GLY A 29 -5.33 -2.51 -6.43
N LEU A 30 -5.16 -1.17 -6.46
CA LEU A 30 -5.51 -0.33 -7.61
C LEU A 30 -4.30 0.22 -8.36
N CYS A 31 -3.37 0.87 -7.64
CA CYS A 31 -2.15 1.38 -8.24
C CYS A 31 -0.96 0.42 -8.11
N GLY A 32 -1.11 -0.66 -7.33
CA GLY A 32 -0.01 -1.54 -6.96
C GLY A 32 1.10 -0.82 -6.17
N ALA A 33 0.76 0.26 -5.44
CA ALA A 33 1.71 0.92 -4.55
C ALA A 33 1.91 0.07 -3.30
N LEU A 34 3.15 -0.03 -2.83
CA LEU A 34 3.49 -0.71 -1.57
C LEU A 34 4.04 0.31 -0.57
N TRP A 35 3.51 0.29 0.64
CA TRP A 35 4.02 1.05 1.76
C TRP A 35 3.97 0.22 3.02
N THR A 36 4.79 0.57 4.00
CA THR A 36 4.72 -0.01 5.33
C THR A 36 4.32 1.06 6.35
N ILE A 37 3.90 0.63 7.53
CA ILE A 37 3.54 1.52 8.62
C ILE A 37 4.53 1.32 9.75
N GLU A 38 5.40 2.30 9.95
CA GLU A 38 6.36 2.32 11.05
C GLU A 38 6.02 3.47 11.99
N ASN A 39 5.82 3.19 13.29
CA ASN A 39 5.51 4.22 14.29
C ASN A 39 4.35 5.16 13.86
N SER A 40 3.29 4.60 13.29
CA SER A 40 2.13 5.34 12.74
C SER A 40 2.45 6.26 11.56
N LYS A 41 3.59 6.07 10.88
CA LYS A 41 3.96 6.78 9.66
C LYS A 41 3.94 5.83 8.48
N ASN A 42 3.34 6.28 7.38
CA ASN A 42 3.40 5.57 6.11
C ASN A 42 4.78 5.78 5.48
N VAL A 43 5.56 4.71 5.37
CA VAL A 43 6.84 4.69 4.67
C VAL A 43 6.61 4.05 3.31
N LEU A 44 6.67 4.86 2.25
CA LEU A 44 6.50 4.37 0.89
C LEU A 44 7.71 3.49 0.51
N ILE A 45 7.46 2.22 0.19
CA ILE A 45 8.49 1.27 -0.25
C ILE A 45 8.54 1.25 -1.78
N HIS A 46 7.37 1.22 -2.40
CA HIS A 46 7.23 1.22 -3.85
C HIS A 46 6.09 2.15 -4.29
N GLY A 47 6.37 3.00 -5.28
CA GLY A 47 5.36 3.85 -5.90
C GLY A 47 4.34 3.04 -6.72
N SER A 48 3.38 3.74 -7.32
CA SER A 48 2.41 3.13 -8.25
C SER A 48 3.12 2.37 -9.38
N THR A 49 2.89 1.07 -9.45
CA THR A 49 3.37 0.19 -10.52
C THR A 49 2.37 0.10 -11.66
N LEU A 50 1.09 0.32 -11.38
CA LEU A 50 0.05 0.50 -12.37
C LEU A 50 -0.30 1.98 -12.51
N PRO A 51 -0.57 2.47 -13.74
CA PRO A 51 -1.29 3.71 -13.90
C PRO A 51 -2.69 3.45 -13.31
N CYS A 52 -2.88 3.87 -12.05
CA CYS A 52 -4.21 4.06 -11.51
C CYS A 52 -4.92 4.88 -12.57
N ALA A 53 -5.97 4.34 -13.21
CA ALA A 53 -6.70 5.02 -14.26
C ALA A 53 -7.29 6.32 -13.68
N ALA A 54 -6.50 7.38 -13.68
CA ALA A 54 -6.80 8.67 -13.10
C ALA A 54 -7.08 9.66 -14.24
N ASN A 55 -7.73 9.20 -15.32
CA ASN A 55 -8.18 10.08 -16.40
C ASN A 55 -8.96 9.32 -17.49
N SER A 56 -10.27 9.55 -17.51
CA SER A 56 -11.02 9.81 -18.74
C SER A 56 -12.06 10.88 -18.44
#